data_AF-A0A1I6KWM3-F1
#
_entry.id   AF-A0A1I6KWM3-F1
#
_cell.length_a   1.000
_cell.length_b   1.000
_cell.length_c   1.000
_cell.angle_alpha   90.00
_cell.angle_beta   90.00
_cell.angle_gamma   90.00
#
_symmetry.space_group_name_H-M   'P 1'
#
loop_
_entity.id
_entity.type
_entity.pdbx_description
1 polymer ?
#
loop_
_entity_poly.entity_id
_entity_poly.type
_entity_poly.pdbx_seq_one_letter_code
_entity_poly.pdbx_strand_id
1 'polypeptide(L)'
;MRKAMLVLPLLAVAIATGACHDMTQPAPKSVAGFVTDMKSFDAFIATHPTPEQFHATYPDVQLVMPGTMTTMEFRSNNSRYYPELDKDGKIVGGHFG
;
A
#
# COMPACT_ATOMS: atom_id res chain seq x y z
N MET A 1 -19.64 67.48 22.36
CA MET A 1 -18.38 66.82 22.78
C MET A 1 -17.67 66.29 21.55
N ARG A 2 -16.36 66.52 21.43
CA ARG A 2 -15.51 66.12 20.29
C ARG A 2 -14.93 64.71 20.52
N LYS A 3 -14.45 64.11 19.42
CA LYS A 3 -13.53 62.95 19.27
C LYS A 3 -14.25 61.62 19.04
N ALA A 4 -13.79 60.71 18.19
CA ALA A 4 -12.81 60.69 17.10
C ALA A 4 -12.99 59.33 16.40
N MET A 5 -12.72 59.29 15.10
CA MET A 5 -12.58 58.07 14.30
C MET A 5 -11.62 57.06 14.94
N LEU A 6 -11.87 55.76 14.75
CA LEU A 6 -10.80 54.82 14.43
C LEU A 6 -11.35 53.65 13.61
N VAL A 7 -10.56 53.33 12.58
CA VAL A 7 -10.79 52.46 11.44
C VAL A 7 -9.70 51.38 11.49
N LEU A 8 -10.02 50.17 11.00
CA LEU A 8 -9.13 49.05 10.61
C LEU A 8 -8.40 48.26 11.75
N PRO A 9 -7.86 47.03 11.51
CA PRO A 9 -8.00 46.11 10.36
C PRO A 9 -8.15 44.59 10.69
N LEU A 10 -8.52 43.82 9.66
CA LEU A 10 -8.07 42.47 9.25
C LEU A 10 -7.45 41.50 10.31
N LEU A 11 -8.04 40.32 10.44
CA LEU A 11 -7.27 39.10 10.68
C LEU A 11 -7.82 37.95 9.83
N ALA A 12 -7.18 37.76 8.68
CA ALA A 12 -7.28 36.55 7.87
C ALA A 12 -6.56 35.42 8.62
N VAL A 13 -7.27 34.35 8.95
CA VAL A 13 -6.67 33.10 9.42
C VAL A 13 -6.92 32.05 8.35
N ALA A 14 -5.93 31.90 7.46
CA ALA A 14 -5.86 30.78 6.53
C ALA A 14 -5.42 29.54 7.32
N ILE A 15 -6.35 28.62 7.57
CA ILE A 15 -6.04 27.31 8.14
C ILE A 15 -5.74 26.37 6.96
N ALA A 16 -4.51 26.43 6.46
CA ALA A 16 -3.97 25.43 5.55
C ALA A 16 -3.13 24.45 6.36
N THR A 17 -3.78 23.57 7.13
CA THR A 17 -3.14 22.37 7.67
C THR A 17 -3.44 21.22 6.71
N GLY A 18 -2.67 21.15 5.62
CA GLY A 18 -2.46 19.91 4.89
C GLY A 18 -1.64 18.99 5.80
N ALA A 19 -2.30 18.32 6.73
CA ALA A 19 -1.72 17.20 7.43
C ALA A 19 -1.60 16.07 6.41
N CYS A 20 -0.41 15.87 5.84
CA CYS A 20 0.00 14.53 5.45
C CYS A 20 -0.11 13.69 6.72
N HIS A 21 -1.23 12.99 6.86
CA HIS A 21 -1.35 11.90 7.78
C HIS A 21 -0.45 10.81 7.20
N ASP A 22 0.84 10.86 7.54
CA ASP A 22 1.65 9.66 7.62
C ASP A 22 1.02 8.82 8.73
N MET A 23 -0.06 8.12 8.38
CA MET A 23 -0.56 7.00 9.15
C MET A 23 0.60 6.01 9.17
N THR A 24 1.44 6.10 10.20
CA THR A 24 2.37 5.05 10.56
C THR A 24 1.50 3.87 10.99
N GLN A 25 1.01 3.15 9.99
CA GLN A 25 0.44 1.83 10.17
C GLN A 25 1.62 0.97 10.67
N PRO A 26 1.43 0.18 11.74
CA PRO A 26 2.46 -0.73 12.21
C PRO A 26 3.01 -1.50 11.01
N ALA A 27 4.34 -1.54 10.88
CA ALA A 27 4.98 -2.26 9.79
C ALA A 27 4.41 -3.69 9.75
N PRO A 28 3.96 -4.19 8.58
CA PRO A 28 3.36 -5.51 8.49
C PRO A 28 4.36 -6.54 9.03
N LYS A 29 3.87 -7.45 9.86
CA LYS A 29 4.69 -8.55 10.35
C LYS A 29 5.03 -9.45 9.15
N SER A 30 6.31 -9.64 8.90
CA SER A 30 6.75 -10.54 7.83
C SER A 30 6.35 -11.98 8.12
N VAL A 31 5.93 -12.67 7.07
CA VAL A 31 5.59 -14.09 7.06
C VAL A 31 6.70 -14.81 6.32
N ALA A 32 7.45 -15.63 7.05
CA ALA A 32 8.54 -16.40 6.47
C ALA A 32 8.02 -17.61 5.67
N GLY A 33 8.76 -18.00 4.63
CA GLY A 33 8.45 -19.11 3.76
C GLY A 33 7.29 -18.82 2.79
N PHE A 34 6.52 -19.86 2.48
CA PHE A 34 5.42 -19.78 1.52
C PHE A 34 4.07 -19.53 2.21
N VAL A 35 3.07 -19.11 1.44
CA VAL A 35 1.75 -18.81 1.97
C VAL A 35 1.03 -20.10 2.39
N THR A 36 0.80 -20.22 3.69
CA THR A 36 0.06 -21.32 4.31
C THR A 36 -1.33 -20.90 4.78
N ASP A 37 -1.48 -19.65 5.22
CA ASP A 37 -2.76 -19.05 5.59
C ASP A 37 -3.33 -18.24 4.43
N MET A 38 -4.10 -18.91 3.58
CA MET A 38 -4.75 -18.29 2.42
C MET A 38 -5.73 -17.18 2.82
N LYS A 39 -6.40 -17.29 3.96
CA LYS A 39 -7.38 -16.29 4.38
C LYS A 39 -6.70 -14.97 4.76
N SER A 40 -5.59 -15.05 5.48
CA SER A 40 -4.78 -13.87 5.80
C SER A 40 -4.13 -13.27 4.55
N PHE A 41 -3.73 -14.11 3.60
CA PHE A 41 -3.22 -13.64 2.31
C PHE A 41 -4.28 -12.91 1.49
N ASP A 42 -5.47 -13.49 1.33
CA ASP A 42 -6.57 -12.86 0.59
C ASP A 42 -6.97 -11.51 1.22
N ALA A 43 -7.02 -11.45 2.56
CA ALA A 43 -7.27 -10.21 3.28
C ALA A 43 -6.19 -9.16 3.04
N PHE A 44 -4.91 -9.56 2.93
CA PHE A 44 -3.82 -8.67 2.58
C PHE A 44 -3.94 -8.16 1.14
N ILE A 45 -4.22 -9.03 0.17
CA ILE A 45 -4.38 -8.62 -1.24
C ILE A 45 -5.57 -7.68 -1.41
N ALA A 46 -6.66 -7.89 -0.66
CA ALA A 46 -7.82 -6.98 -0.65
C ALA A 46 -7.50 -5.55 -0.18
N THR A 47 -6.34 -5.29 0.45
CA THR A 47 -5.87 -3.93 0.77
C THR A 47 -5.25 -3.19 -0.41
N HIS A 48 -5.15 -3.86 -1.56
CA HIS A 48 -4.48 -3.40 -2.78
C HIS A 48 -3.02 -2.95 -2.55
N PRO A 49 -2.16 -3.86 -2.05
CA PRO A 49 -0.80 -3.53 -1.69
C PRO A 49 0.05 -3.17 -2.91
N THR A 50 1.07 -2.34 -2.70
CA THR A 50 2.14 -2.16 -3.69
C THR A 50 3.05 -3.39 -3.72
N PRO A 51 3.83 -3.61 -4.79
CA PRO A 51 4.84 -4.68 -4.81
C PRO A 51 5.83 -4.61 -3.64
N GLU A 52 6.20 -3.41 -3.21
CA GLU A 52 7.08 -3.20 -2.06
C GLU A 52 6.43 -3.65 -0.75
N GLN A 53 5.14 -3.31 -0.55
CA GLN A 53 4.37 -3.77 0.62
C GLN A 53 4.18 -5.29 0.62
N PHE A 54 3.99 -5.88 -0.57
CA PHE A 54 3.97 -7.33 -0.73
C PHE A 54 5.29 -7.95 -0.28
N HIS A 55 6.42 -7.47 -0.78
CA HIS A 55 7.73 -8.02 -0.43
C HIS A 55 8.08 -7.83 1.06
N ALA A 56 7.67 -6.71 1.66
CA ALA A 56 7.83 -6.49 3.10
C ALA A 56 7.04 -7.51 3.95
N THR A 57 5.85 -7.93 3.47
CA THR A 57 4.95 -8.82 4.20
C THR A 57 5.26 -10.30 3.93
N TYR A 58 5.56 -10.65 2.68
CA TYR A 58 5.84 -12.01 2.20
C TYR A 58 7.20 -12.05 1.48
N PRO A 59 8.32 -11.89 2.20
CA PRO A 59 9.65 -11.73 1.60
C PRO A 59 10.12 -12.96 0.81
N ASP A 60 9.68 -14.15 1.21
CA ASP A 60 10.09 -15.42 0.61
C ASP A 60 9.15 -15.90 -0.51
N VAL A 61 8.04 -15.19 -0.75
CA VAL A 61 7.13 -15.47 -1.86
C VAL A 61 7.61 -14.72 -3.09
N GLN A 62 7.91 -15.45 -4.16
CA GLN A 62 8.33 -14.86 -5.42
C GLN A 62 7.14 -14.13 -6.08
N LEU A 63 7.20 -12.80 -6.11
CA LEU A 63 6.25 -11.99 -6.87
C LEU A 63 6.71 -11.87 -8.33
N VAL A 64 5.97 -12.49 -9.25
CA VAL A 64 6.31 -12.52 -10.69
C VAL A 64 5.58 -11.40 -11.41
N MET A 65 6.22 -10.23 -11.53
CA MET A 65 5.62 -9.07 -12.19
C MET A 65 5.32 -9.34 -13.68
N PRO A 66 4.28 -8.72 -14.26
CA PRO A 66 3.99 -8.83 -15.69
C PRO A 66 5.22 -8.56 -16.57
N GLY A 67 5.49 -9.46 -17.52
CA GLY A 67 6.67 -9.38 -18.40
C GLY A 67 7.95 -10.00 -17.83
N THR A 68 7.94 -10.48 -16.58
CA THR A 68 9.08 -11.24 -16.02
C THR A 68 9.18 -12.60 -16.70
N MET A 69 10.36 -12.93 -17.23
CA MET A 69 10.63 -14.25 -17.77
C MET A 69 10.80 -15.26 -16.62
N THR A 70 10.01 -16.32 -16.62
CA THR A 70 10.14 -17.44 -15.67
C THR A 70 10.48 -18.74 -16.39
N THR A 71 11.18 -19.63 -15.70
CA THR A 71 11.37 -21.01 -16.15
C THR A 71 10.04 -21.79 -16.05
N MET A 72 9.90 -22.86 -16.84
CA MET A 72 8.76 -23.79 -16.78
C MET A 72 8.87 -24.76 -15.58
N GLU A 73 9.19 -24.23 -14.40
CA GLU A 73 9.19 -24.99 -13.16
C GLU A 73 7.76 -25.03 -12.58
N PHE A 74 7.31 -26.21 -12.15
CA PHE A 74 6.03 -26.38 -11.48
C PHE A 74 6.21 -26.27 -9.96
N ARG A 75 5.47 -25.39 -9.30
CA ARG A 75 5.46 -25.22 -7.84
C ARG A 75 4.02 -25.30 -7.32
N SER A 76 3.80 -26.07 -6.25
CA SER A 76 2.46 -26.30 -5.68
C SER A 76 2.33 -25.87 -4.21
N ASN A 77 3.34 -25.19 -3.67
CA ASN A 77 3.40 -24.79 -2.26
C ASN A 77 3.07 -23.30 -2.04
N ASN A 78 2.47 -22.59 -3.00
CA ASN A 78 2.19 -21.15 -2.90
C ASN A 78 3.43 -20.27 -2.66
N SER A 79 4.61 -20.68 -3.15
CA SER A 79 5.83 -19.87 -3.03
C SER A 79 6.05 -18.89 -4.19
N ARG A 80 5.12 -18.82 -5.14
CA ARG A 80 5.21 -17.95 -6.31
C ARG A 80 3.84 -17.41 -6.68
N TYR A 81 3.72 -16.09 -6.75
CA TYR A 81 2.47 -15.38 -6.99
C TYR A 81 2.58 -14.51 -8.24
N TYR A 82 1.58 -14.59 -9.10
CA TYR A 82 1.44 -13.85 -10.34
C TYR A 82 0.38 -12.77 -10.14
N PRO A 83 0.76 -11.51 -9.84
CA PRO A 83 -0.19 -10.46 -9.48
C PRO A 83 -0.91 -9.90 -10.70
N GLU A 84 -2.19 -9.59 -10.51
CA GLU A 84 -2.92 -8.66 -11.37
C GLU A 84 -2.76 -7.25 -10.80
N LEU A 85 -2.42 -6.29 -11.66
CA LEU A 85 -2.14 -4.91 -11.26
C LEU A 85 -3.19 -3.94 -11.80
N ASP A 86 -3.51 -2.91 -11.02
CA ASP A 86 -4.29 -1.78 -11.51
C ASP A 86 -3.43 -0.77 -12.31
N LYS A 87 -4.07 0.33 -12.75
CA LYS A 87 -3.41 1.40 -13.51
C LYS A 87 -2.29 2.12 -12.75
N ASP A 88 -2.30 2.06 -11.41
CA ASP A 88 -1.32 2.69 -10.53
C ASP A 88 -0.25 1.67 -10.06
N GLY A 89 -0.31 0.42 -10.55
CA GLY A 89 0.63 -0.64 -10.21
C GLY A 89 0.36 -1.32 -8.87
N LYS A 90 -0.82 -1.14 -8.27
CA LYS A 90 -1.23 -1.85 -7.05
C LYS A 90 -1.74 -3.24 -7.38
N ILE A 91 -1.44 -4.21 -6.51
CA ILE A 91 -1.88 -5.59 -6.66
C ILE A 91 -3.37 -5.66 -6.30
N VAL A 92 -4.23 -6.00 -7.27
CA VAL A 92 -5.69 -6.13 -7.06
C VAL A 92 -6.18 -7.57 -7.08
N GLY A 93 -5.31 -8.51 -7.45
CA GLY A 93 -5.65 -9.91 -7.63
C GLY A 93 -4.43 -10.73 -8.05
N GLY A 94 -4.67 -11.90 -8.63
CA GLY A 94 -3.61 -12.82 -9.06
C GLY A 94 -3.85 -14.28 -8.68
N HIS A 95 -2.84 -15.10 -8.91
CA HIS A 95 -2.87 -16.53 -8.60
C HIS A 95 -1.49 -17.08 -8.25
N PHE A 96 -1.46 -18.20 -7.52
CA PHE A 96 -0.25 -18.98 -7.29
C PHE A 96 0.00 -19.96 -8.44
N GLY A 97 1.28 -20.27 -8.72
CA GLY A 97 1.67 -21.25 -9.74
C GLY A 97 3.10 -21.76 -9.63
#